data_AF-A0A3G9IHQ1-F1
#
_entry.id   AF-A0A3G9IHQ1-F1
#
_cell.length_a   1.000
_cell.length_b   1.000
_cell.length_c   1.000
_cell.angle_alpha   90.00
_cell.angle_beta   90.00
_cell.angle_gamma   90.00
#
_symmetry.space_group_name_H-M   'P 1'
#
loop_
_entity.id
_entity.type
_entity.pdbx_description
1 polymer ?
#
loop_
_entity_poly.entity_id
_entity_poly.type
_entity_poly.pdbx_seq_one_letter_code
_entity_poly.pdbx_strand_id
1 'polypeptide(L)'
;MVTEDERAHFEGRDAELGSLLLAWGLRNNVPVDGPLDVPGMDPRWIARIRSDAFEADLMIFYGPVIDVSASRPSAPEPGYFVGGEVGLSDERFIEMLNDLAAAVAGGPDPGWLRVVQR
;
A
#
# COMPACT_ATOMS: atom_id res chain seq x y z
N MET A 1 -1.34 24.61 -9.03
CA MET A 1 -2.80 24.71 -8.78
C MET A 1 -3.41 23.62 -9.63
N VAL A 2 -4.06 22.63 -9.02
CA VAL A 2 -4.69 21.52 -9.73
C VAL A 2 -6.01 22.04 -10.32
N THR A 3 -6.25 21.78 -11.59
CA THR A 3 -7.50 22.13 -12.28
C THR A 3 -8.65 21.24 -11.80
N GLU A 4 -9.89 21.65 -12.09
CA GLU A 4 -11.08 20.85 -11.74
C GLU A 4 -11.10 19.50 -12.48
N ASP A 5 -10.66 19.48 -13.73
CA ASP A 5 -10.54 18.26 -14.54
C ASP A 5 -9.47 17.31 -13.99
N GLU A 6 -8.31 17.82 -13.59
CA GLU A 6 -7.26 17.02 -12.93
C GLU A 6 -7.72 16.49 -11.58
N ARG A 7 -8.51 17.27 -10.84
CA ARG A 7 -9.10 16.83 -9.57
C ARG A 7 -10.08 15.68 -9.79
N ALA A 8 -11.00 15.81 -10.74
CA ALA A 8 -11.97 14.76 -11.06
C ALA A 8 -11.28 13.48 -11.56
N HIS A 9 -10.20 13.63 -12.35
CA HIS A 9 -9.39 12.51 -12.81
C HIS A 9 -8.74 11.76 -11.63
N PHE A 10 -8.11 12.48 -10.70
CA PHE A 10 -7.50 11.87 -9.52
C PHE A 10 -8.53 11.21 -8.59
N GLU A 11 -9.69 11.85 -8.36
CA GLU A 11 -10.77 11.24 -7.58
C GLU A 11 -11.27 9.93 -8.20
N GLY A 12 -11.42 9.90 -9.53
CA GLY A 12 -11.76 8.67 -10.25
C GLY A 12 -10.68 7.61 -10.11
N ARG A 13 -9.42 8.01 -10.24
CA ARG A 13 -8.29 7.07 -10.16
C ARG A 13 -8.10 6.49 -8.78
N ASP A 14 -8.33 7.29 -7.75
CA ASP A 14 -8.41 6.80 -6.38
C ASP A 14 -9.48 5.72 -6.34
N ALA A 15 -10.74 6.07 -6.64
CA ALA A 15 -11.89 5.14 -6.55
C ALA A 15 -11.61 3.76 -7.17
N GLU A 16 -10.92 3.74 -8.31
CA GLU A 16 -10.46 2.52 -8.98
C GLU A 16 -9.44 1.73 -8.15
N LEU A 17 -8.35 2.36 -7.70
CA LEU A 17 -7.32 1.72 -6.88
C LEU A 17 -7.89 1.15 -5.56
N GLY A 18 -8.82 1.85 -4.93
CA GLY A 18 -9.48 1.34 -3.72
C GLY A 18 -10.39 0.17 -3.97
N SER A 19 -11.10 0.19 -5.10
CA SER A 19 -11.90 -0.96 -5.53
C SER A 19 -11.02 -2.18 -5.78
N LEU A 20 -9.85 -1.98 -6.39
CA LEU A 20 -8.85 -3.03 -6.57
C LEU A 20 -8.31 -3.55 -5.22
N LEU A 21 -7.98 -2.65 -4.30
CA LEU A 21 -7.50 -3.01 -2.97
C LEU A 21 -8.54 -3.82 -2.20
N LEU A 22 -9.80 -3.40 -2.20
CA LEU A 22 -10.90 -4.12 -1.55
C LEU A 22 -11.12 -5.51 -2.16
N ALA A 23 -11.14 -5.61 -3.49
CA ALA A 23 -11.30 -6.88 -4.19
C ALA A 23 -10.13 -7.84 -3.91
N TRP A 24 -8.90 -7.32 -3.91
CA TRP A 24 -7.71 -8.08 -3.57
C TRP A 24 -7.71 -8.49 -2.09
N GLY A 25 -8.06 -7.59 -1.18
CA GLY A 25 -8.11 -7.84 0.25
C GLY A 25 -9.14 -8.91 0.61
N LEU A 26 -10.34 -8.85 0.01
CA LEU A 26 -11.37 -9.90 0.18
C LEU A 26 -10.87 -11.27 -0.27
N ARG A 27 -10.18 -11.35 -1.42
CA ARG A 27 -9.64 -12.60 -1.96
C ARG A 27 -8.56 -13.21 -1.06
N ASN A 28 -7.77 -12.37 -0.41
CA ASN A 28 -6.61 -12.78 0.39
C ASN A 28 -6.87 -12.70 1.91
N ASN A 29 -8.11 -12.41 2.33
CA ASN A 29 -8.50 -12.23 3.73
C ASN A 29 -7.64 -11.17 4.47
N VAL A 30 -7.36 -10.06 3.80
CA VAL A 30 -6.66 -8.89 4.35
C VAL A 30 -7.67 -7.80 4.68
N PRO A 31 -7.68 -7.26 5.92
CA PRO A 31 -8.54 -6.14 6.27
C PRO A 31 -8.09 -4.86 5.56
N VAL A 32 -9.07 -4.12 5.04
CA VAL A 32 -8.89 -2.85 4.33
C VAL A 32 -9.87 -1.85 4.90
N ASP A 33 -9.38 -0.68 5.33
CA ASP A 33 -10.16 0.42 5.86
C ASP A 33 -10.30 1.53 4.81
N GLY A 34 -11.52 2.05 4.62
CA GLY A 34 -11.76 2.90 3.47
C GLY A 34 -13.17 3.12 2.90
N PRO A 35 -13.38 4.18 2.12
CA PRO A 35 -12.57 5.40 2.04
C PRO A 35 -12.55 6.14 3.38
N LEU A 36 -11.41 6.75 3.69
CA LEU A 36 -11.21 7.57 4.89
C LEU A 36 -11.48 9.03 4.53
N ASP A 37 -12.44 9.66 5.21
CA ASP A 37 -12.77 11.08 5.07
C ASP A 37 -11.88 11.91 6.01
N VAL A 38 -10.58 12.00 5.71
CA VAL A 38 -9.63 12.81 6.50
C VAL A 38 -9.05 13.93 5.63
N PRO A 39 -9.16 15.21 6.04
CA PRO A 39 -8.70 16.32 5.23
C PRO A 39 -7.18 16.54 5.33
N GLY A 40 -6.45 16.38 4.21
CA GLY A 40 -5.02 16.73 4.14
C GLY A 40 -4.19 15.80 3.27
N MET A 41 -2.93 15.57 3.65
CA MET A 41 -2.08 14.48 3.13
C MET A 41 -2.39 13.16 3.83
N ASP A 42 -3.65 12.92 4.15
CA ASP A 42 -4.07 11.71 4.81
C ASP A 42 -4.35 10.63 3.76
N PRO A 43 -4.09 9.36 4.09
CA PRO A 43 -4.45 8.26 3.21
C PRO A 43 -5.97 8.21 3.01
N ARG A 44 -6.39 7.95 1.76
CA ARG A 44 -7.77 7.63 1.38
C ARG A 44 -8.12 6.20 1.72
N TRP A 45 -7.15 5.29 1.64
CA TRP A 45 -7.29 3.90 2.08
C TRP A 45 -6.07 3.41 2.82
N ILE A 46 -6.33 2.51 3.77
CA ILE A 46 -5.28 1.83 4.51
C ILE A 46 -5.56 0.33 4.45
N ALA A 47 -4.53 -0.46 4.20
CA ALA A 47 -4.57 -1.90 4.41
C ALA A 47 -3.37 -2.31 5.27
N ARG A 48 -3.59 -3.30 6.14
CA ARG A 48 -2.52 -3.90 6.94
C ARG A 48 -2.41 -5.38 6.65
N ILE A 49 -1.25 -5.81 6.19
CA ILE A 49 -0.93 -7.21 5.95
C ILE A 49 0.10 -7.63 6.99
N ARG A 50 -0.19 -8.69 7.75
CA ARG A 50 0.67 -9.12 8.86
C ARG A 50 0.73 -10.63 9.04
N SER A 51 1.90 -11.08 9.47
CA SER A 51 2.18 -12.38 10.08
C SER A 51 3.08 -12.19 11.29
N ASP A 52 3.44 -13.28 11.97
CA ASP A 52 4.40 -13.22 13.08
C ASP A 52 5.80 -12.73 12.63
N ALA A 53 6.13 -12.86 11.34
CA ALA A 53 7.47 -12.55 10.81
C ALA A 53 7.54 -11.20 10.07
N PHE A 54 6.41 -10.66 9.62
CA PHE A 54 6.37 -9.49 8.75
C PHE A 54 5.07 -8.71 8.93
N GLU A 55 5.15 -7.39 9.01
CA GLU A 55 4.01 -6.48 9.04
C GLU A 55 4.23 -5.36 8.03
N ALA A 56 3.21 -5.04 7.24
CA ALA A 56 3.20 -3.92 6.32
C ALA A 56 1.90 -3.13 6.39
N ASP A 57 2.04 -1.81 6.45
CA ASP A 57 0.99 -0.81 6.31
C ASP A 57 1.07 -0.21 4.91
N LEU A 58 -0.04 -0.29 4.17
CA LEU A 58 -0.20 0.27 2.84
C LEU A 58 -1.15 1.45 2.93
N MET A 59 -0.78 2.57 2.30
CA MET A 59 -1.51 3.83 2.34
C MET A 59 -1.70 4.32 0.91
N ILE A 60 -2.94 4.35 0.42
CA ILE A 60 -3.27 4.98 -0.87
C ILE A 60 -3.67 6.41 -0.59
N PHE A 61 -3.04 7.36 -1.28
CA PHE A 61 -3.31 8.78 -1.14
C PHE A 61 -4.17 9.29 -2.28
N TYR A 62 -4.41 10.59 -2.28
CA TYR A 62 -5.08 11.27 -3.37
C TYR A 62 -4.24 11.26 -4.67
N GLY A 63 -4.84 10.79 -5.75
CA GLY A 63 -4.18 10.44 -7.00
C GLY A 63 -3.60 9.01 -7.00
N PRO A 64 -2.97 8.57 -8.09
CA PRO A 64 -2.41 7.22 -8.22
C PRO A 64 -1.11 7.03 -7.42
N VAL A 65 -1.17 7.17 -6.09
CA VAL A 65 -0.02 7.19 -5.19
C VAL A 65 -0.22 6.20 -4.05
N ILE A 66 0.82 5.40 -3.77
CA ILE A 66 0.89 4.53 -2.59
C ILE A 66 2.18 4.79 -1.82
N ASP A 67 2.10 4.81 -0.48
CA ASP A 67 3.25 4.55 0.38
C ASP A 67 3.04 3.26 1.16
N VAL A 68 4.15 2.60 1.44
CA VAL A 68 4.22 1.38 2.22
C VAL A 68 5.29 1.53 3.28
N SER A 69 4.92 1.24 4.53
CA SER A 69 5.90 1.00 5.59
C SER A 69 5.80 -0.45 6.02
N ALA A 70 6.94 -1.10 6.24
CA ALA A 70 6.98 -2.49 6.65
C ALA A 70 8.05 -2.75 7.70
N SER A 71 7.90 -3.83 8.45
CA SER A 71 8.86 -4.25 9.46
C SER A 71 8.92 -5.77 9.59
N ARG A 72 10.08 -6.28 10.06
CA ARG A 72 10.29 -7.68 10.41
C ARG A 72 10.54 -7.80 11.92
N PRO A 73 9.49 -7.78 12.76
CA PRO A 73 9.65 -7.70 14.23
C PRO A 73 10.33 -8.94 14.83
N SER A 74 10.15 -10.11 14.21
CA SER A 74 10.70 -11.39 14.69
C SER A 74 12.05 -11.77 14.06
N ALA A 75 12.65 -10.89 13.24
CA ALA A 75 13.98 -11.14 12.67
C ALA A 75 15.08 -10.97 13.73
N PRO A 76 16.22 -11.69 13.61
CA PRO A 76 17.37 -11.51 14.50
C PRO A 76 17.87 -10.06 14.54
N GLU A 77 17.73 -9.35 13.42
CA GLU A 77 17.94 -7.92 13.28
C GLU A 77 16.63 -7.29 12.80
N PRO A 78 15.85 -6.64 13.69
CA PRO A 78 14.61 -5.99 13.30
C PRO A 78 14.86 -4.90 12.24
N GLY A 79 14.37 -5.14 11.03
CA GLY A 79 14.47 -4.22 9.91
C GLY A 79 13.19 -3.38 9.78
N TYR A 80 13.36 -2.09 9.49
CA TYR A 80 12.29 -1.21 9.02
C TYR A 80 12.49 -0.93 7.54
N PHE A 81 11.41 -0.95 6.79
CA PHE A 81 11.40 -0.80 5.35
C PHE A 81 10.38 0.25 4.95
N VAL A 82 10.71 1.00 3.91
CA VAL A 82 9.78 1.93 3.27
C VAL A 82 9.84 1.75 1.76
N GLY A 83 8.71 1.99 1.11
CA GLY A 83 8.61 2.01 -0.34
C GLY A 83 7.32 2.70 -0.74
N GLY A 84 7.11 2.82 -2.04
CA GLY A 84 5.95 3.52 -2.56
C GLY A 84 6.13 3.76 -4.05
N GLU A 85 5.06 4.20 -4.68
CA GLU A 85 5.05 4.50 -6.10
C GLU A 85 4.04 5.60 -6.42
N VAL A 86 4.39 6.45 -7.39
CA VAL A 86 3.55 7.52 -7.93
C VAL A 86 3.22 7.17 -9.38
N GLY A 87 1.97 7.37 -9.79
CA GLY A 87 1.52 7.03 -11.15
C GLY A 87 1.17 5.56 -11.32
N LEU A 88 0.67 4.90 -10.27
CA LEU A 88 0.29 3.48 -10.26
C LEU A 88 -0.69 3.11 -11.39
N SER A 89 -0.25 2.17 -12.23
CA SER A 89 -1.15 1.34 -13.03
C SER A 89 -1.81 0.26 -12.17
N ASP A 90 -2.92 -0.30 -12.64
CA ASP A 90 -3.61 -1.42 -11.98
C ASP A 90 -2.68 -2.62 -11.81
N GLU A 91 -1.96 -2.98 -12.88
CA GLU A 91 -1.04 -4.11 -12.92
C GLU A 91 0.05 -3.96 -11.87
N ARG A 92 0.68 -2.79 -11.83
CA ARG A 92 1.78 -2.51 -10.91
C ARG A 92 1.31 -2.46 -9.46
N PHE A 93 0.13 -1.91 -9.21
CA PHE A 93 -0.48 -1.91 -7.89
C PHE A 93 -0.72 -3.35 -7.40
N ILE A 94 -1.31 -4.22 -8.23
CA ILE A 94 -1.54 -5.63 -7.88
C ILE A 94 -0.22 -6.40 -7.67
N GLU A 95 0.81 -6.14 -8.47
CA GLU A 95 2.15 -6.72 -8.26
C GLU A 95 2.70 -6.37 -6.87
N MET A 96 2.64 -5.10 -6.46
CA MET A 96 3.09 -4.66 -5.14
C MET A 96 2.32 -5.35 -4.00
N LEU A 97 1.00 -5.51 -4.14
CA LEU A 97 0.19 -6.24 -3.14
C LEU A 97 0.60 -7.72 -3.04
N ASN A 98 0.84 -8.37 -4.18
CA ASN A 98 1.26 -9.76 -4.23
C ASN A 98 2.66 -9.96 -3.65
N ASP A 99 3.59 -9.05 -3.91
CA ASP A 99 4.94 -9.07 -3.33
C ASP A 99 4.88 -9.01 -1.79
N LEU A 100 4.03 -8.12 -1.24
CA LEU A 100 3.84 -8.01 0.21
C LEU A 100 3.21 -9.27 0.80
N ALA A 101 2.20 -9.84 0.14
CA ALA A 101 1.61 -11.11 0.58
C ALA A 101 2.62 -12.27 0.56
N ALA A 102 3.50 -12.31 -0.45
CA ALA A 102 4.57 -13.29 -0.52
C ALA A 102 5.57 -13.12 0.64
N ALA A 103 5.96 -11.88 0.97
CA ALA A 103 6.84 -11.60 2.11
C ALA A 103 6.21 -12.03 3.44
N VAL A 104 4.92 -11.78 3.63
CA VAL A 104 4.14 -12.20 4.80
C VAL A 104 4.10 -13.72 4.94
N ALA A 105 4.06 -14.45 3.82
CA ALA A 105 4.13 -15.90 3.76
C ALA A 105 5.56 -16.48 3.96
N GLY A 106 6.55 -15.64 4.31
CA GLY A 106 7.94 -16.05 4.52
C GLY A 106 8.81 -15.99 3.26
N GLY A 107 8.31 -15.39 2.18
CA GLY A 107 9.07 -15.11 0.96
C GLY A 107 10.13 -14.02 1.13
N PRO A 108 10.87 -13.72 0.04
CA PRO A 108 11.85 -12.66 0.03
C PRO A 108 11.19 -11.28 0.23
N ASP A 109 11.97 -10.32 0.70
CA ASP A 109 11.53 -8.93 0.74
C ASP A 109 11.31 -8.39 -0.68
N PRO A 110 10.23 -7.63 -0.92
CA PRO A 110 10.00 -6.95 -2.18
C PRO A 110 11.19 -6.05 -2.54
N GLY A 111 11.73 -6.18 -3.76
CA GLY A 111 12.94 -5.44 -4.17
C GLY A 111 12.75 -3.91 -4.26
N TRP A 112 11.50 -3.45 -4.27
CA TRP A 112 11.14 -2.03 -4.24
C TRP A 112 11.05 -1.47 -2.81
N LEU A 113 11.01 -2.31 -1.77
CA LEU A 113 11.19 -1.87 -0.40
C LEU A 113 12.67 -1.57 -0.12
N ARG A 114 12.92 -0.46 0.57
CA ARG A 114 14.26 -0.02 0.96
C ARG A 114 14.40 -0.08 2.47
N VAL A 115 15.52 -0.65 2.93
CA VAL A 115 15.88 -0.69 4.36
C VAL A 115 16.15 0.74 4.85
N VAL A 116 15.49 1.12 5.93
CA VAL A 116 15.79 2.34 6.68
C VAL A 116 16.76 1.94 7.80
N GLN A 117 18.06 2.00 7.53
CA GLN A 117 19.07 1.78 8.57
C GLN A 117 19.01 2.95 9.57
N ARG A 118 18.96 2.61 10.87
CA ARG A 118 19.22 3.55 11.96
C ARG A 118 20.71 3.62 12.25
#